data_AF-A0AAC9IAP2-F1
#
_entry.id   AF-A0AAC9IAP2-F1
#
_cell.length_a   1.000
_cell.length_b   1.000
_cell.length_c   1.000
_cell.angle_alpha   90.00
_cell.angle_beta   90.00
_cell.angle_gamma   90.00
#
_symmetry.space_group_name_H-M   'P 1'
#
loop_
_entity.id
_entity.type
_entity.pdbx_description
1 polymer ?
#
loop_
_entity_poly.entity_id
_entity_poly.type
_entity_poly.pdbx_seq_one_letter_code
_entity_poly.pdbx_strand_id
1 'polypeptide(L)'
;MINAAFETSWLVITLFVVDLVVRIAAIIIVPRNRRPTAAMAWLLAIYFIPFVGVFLFLLIGNPRLPRKRRRKQAAINEYIHDTSASLEFGTLQPNAPDWFRALVGLNRNLGAMPLAGDNAATLIADYQSSLDAMADAIRQARRYVHVEFYILQSDDSTDNFFRALEEAAARGVVVRVLLDHWANRGKPFYKQTLRRLDAMGAHWHLMLPVQPLRGRYQRPDLRNHRKLLVIDGDVAYMGSQNVTDSSYNLRKNIRRGLHWVDLMVRVEGPVVASINAVFLSDWYSETDETLSDEIDLFSVTSGPGELDCQIVPSGPGFDFQNNLKLFLGLLFAARERIIIVSPYFVPDEALLLAITTACQRGVHVELFVSEEGDQAMVYHAQRSYYEALLRAGVTIWMYRKPYILHSKSVTIDDEVAVIGSSNMDMRSFGLNLEVSLLVRGEGFVHDMREVEGRYRELSRQLTIEEWRTQPLRSTILDNLARLTSALQ
;
A
#
# COMPACT_ATOMS: atom_id res chain seq x y z
N MET A 1 -34.41 -14.58 -51.90
CA MET A 1 -34.78 -13.67 -50.78
C MET A 1 -35.32 -14.41 -49.54
N ILE A 2 -36.08 -15.50 -49.67
CA ILE A 2 -36.64 -16.25 -48.52
C ILE A 2 -35.56 -16.96 -47.67
N ASN A 3 -34.53 -17.57 -48.28
CA ASN A 3 -33.44 -18.23 -47.54
C ASN A 3 -32.57 -17.26 -46.72
N ALA A 4 -32.27 -16.07 -47.25
CA ALA A 4 -31.46 -15.09 -46.54
C ALA A 4 -32.20 -14.52 -45.31
N ALA A 5 -33.52 -14.34 -45.40
CA ALA A 5 -34.38 -13.91 -44.28
C ALA A 5 -34.54 -15.01 -43.20
N PHE A 6 -34.56 -16.28 -43.63
CA PHE A 6 -34.63 -17.44 -42.75
C PHE A 6 -33.33 -17.62 -41.95
N GLU A 7 -32.16 -17.50 -42.60
CA GLU A 7 -30.86 -17.56 -41.94
C GLU A 7 -30.63 -16.39 -40.96
N THR A 8 -31.10 -15.18 -41.31
CA THR A 8 -31.04 -14.03 -40.38
C THR A 8 -31.92 -14.23 -39.15
N SER A 9 -33.06 -14.91 -39.29
CA SER A 9 -33.94 -15.21 -38.16
C SER A 9 -33.30 -16.18 -37.16
N TRP A 10 -32.63 -17.23 -37.64
CA TRP A 10 -31.89 -18.15 -36.77
C TRP A 10 -30.69 -17.50 -36.09
N LEU A 11 -29.99 -16.61 -36.78
CA LEU A 11 -28.90 -15.83 -36.19
C LEU A 11 -29.41 -14.94 -35.05
N VAL A 12 -30.52 -14.23 -35.25
CA VAL A 12 -31.13 -13.36 -34.22
C VAL A 12 -31.59 -14.17 -33.01
N ILE A 13 -32.27 -15.31 -33.24
CA ILE A 13 -32.69 -16.21 -32.17
C ILE A 13 -31.47 -16.75 -31.40
N THR A 14 -30.41 -17.15 -32.11
CA THR A 14 -29.18 -17.65 -31.49
C THR A 14 -28.52 -16.58 -30.63
N LEU A 15 -28.36 -15.36 -31.15
CA LEU A 15 -27.79 -14.24 -30.40
C LEU A 15 -28.63 -13.90 -29.16
N PHE A 16 -29.95 -13.93 -29.27
CA PHE A 16 -30.87 -13.72 -28.15
C PHE A 16 -30.73 -14.81 -27.08
N VAL A 17 -30.70 -16.08 -27.47
CA VAL A 17 -30.50 -17.20 -26.54
C VAL A 17 -29.14 -17.11 -25.86
N VAL A 18 -28.07 -16.78 -26.60
CA VAL A 18 -26.72 -16.58 -26.04
C VAL A 18 -26.73 -15.43 -25.03
N ASP A 19 -27.34 -14.28 -25.35
CA ASP A 19 -27.47 -13.15 -24.43
C ASP A 19 -28.23 -13.54 -23.14
N LEU A 20 -29.35 -14.24 -23.27
CA LEU A 20 -30.13 -14.72 -22.13
C LEU A 20 -29.33 -15.66 -21.23
N VAL A 21 -28.63 -16.63 -21.83
CA VAL A 21 -27.75 -17.57 -21.11
C VAL A 21 -26.63 -16.82 -20.39
N VAL A 22 -26.00 -15.84 -21.06
CA VAL A 22 -24.95 -15.00 -20.45
C VAL A 22 -25.47 -14.26 -19.24
N ARG A 23 -26.66 -13.64 -19.31
CA ARG A 23 -27.25 -12.90 -18.19
C ARG A 23 -27.60 -13.80 -17.02
N ILE A 24 -28.21 -14.96 -17.28
CA ILE A 24 -28.54 -15.95 -16.24
C ILE A 24 -27.24 -16.47 -15.58
N ALA A 25 -26.24 -16.82 -16.38
CA ALA A 25 -24.94 -17.25 -15.87
C ALA A 25 -24.27 -16.15 -15.04
N ALA A 26 -24.34 -14.88 -15.46
CA ALA A 26 -23.78 -13.76 -14.72
C ALA A 26 -24.41 -13.61 -13.33
N ILE A 27 -25.74 -13.72 -13.21
CA ILE A 27 -26.45 -13.67 -11.91
C ILE A 27 -25.96 -14.76 -10.94
N ILE A 28 -25.59 -15.93 -11.45
CA ILE A 28 -25.12 -17.06 -10.63
C ILE A 28 -23.63 -16.93 -10.31
N ILE A 29 -22.80 -16.52 -11.28
CA ILE A 29 -21.34 -16.57 -11.20
C ILE A 29 -20.75 -15.29 -10.58
N VAL A 30 -21.27 -14.12 -10.94
CA VAL A 30 -20.70 -12.81 -10.55
C VAL A 30 -20.80 -12.56 -9.05
N PRO A 31 -21.94 -12.77 -8.36
CA PRO A 31 -22.05 -12.45 -6.93
C PRO A 31 -21.18 -13.31 -6.00
N ARG A 32 -20.75 -14.49 -6.46
CA ARG A 32 -20.04 -15.45 -5.62
C ARG A 32 -18.74 -14.86 -5.07
N ASN A 33 -18.63 -14.79 -3.73
CA ASN A 33 -17.47 -14.29 -2.98
C ASN A 33 -17.05 -12.85 -3.36
N ARG A 34 -18.00 -12.00 -3.75
CA ARG A 34 -17.76 -10.58 -4.05
C ARG A 34 -18.59 -9.69 -3.13
N ARG A 35 -18.10 -8.47 -2.90
CA ARG A 35 -18.89 -7.43 -2.23
C ARG A 35 -20.16 -7.15 -3.06
N PRO A 36 -21.34 -6.99 -2.44
CA PRO A 36 -22.60 -6.78 -3.16
C PRO A 36 -22.53 -5.62 -4.16
N THR A 37 -21.89 -4.52 -3.78
CA THR A 37 -21.71 -3.33 -4.63
C THR A 37 -20.89 -3.63 -5.89
N ALA A 38 -19.74 -4.30 -5.76
CA ALA A 38 -18.92 -4.71 -6.90
C ALA A 38 -19.64 -5.74 -7.79
N ALA A 39 -20.37 -6.69 -7.18
CA ALA A 39 -21.16 -7.67 -7.92
C ALA A 39 -22.27 -6.97 -8.74
N MET A 40 -23.00 -6.04 -8.13
CA MET A 40 -24.02 -5.24 -8.81
C MET A 40 -23.43 -4.44 -9.98
N ALA A 41 -22.27 -3.80 -9.80
CA ALA A 41 -21.63 -3.04 -10.88
C ALA A 41 -21.32 -3.93 -12.10
N TRP A 42 -20.80 -5.15 -11.87
CA TRP A 42 -20.56 -6.13 -12.93
C TRP A 42 -21.83 -6.66 -13.56
N LEU A 43 -22.86 -6.93 -12.76
CA LEU A 43 -24.18 -7.36 -13.28
C LEU A 43 -24.80 -6.27 -14.16
N LEU A 44 -24.74 -5.00 -13.76
CA LEU A 44 -25.23 -3.88 -14.57
C LEU A 44 -24.41 -3.73 -15.86
N ALA A 45 -23.08 -3.83 -15.80
CA ALA A 45 -22.24 -3.77 -16.99
C ALA A 45 -22.56 -4.90 -17.99
N ILE A 46 -22.75 -6.13 -17.51
CA ILE A 46 -23.14 -7.28 -18.33
C ILE A 46 -24.60 -7.14 -18.81
N TYR A 47 -25.49 -6.52 -18.03
CA TYR A 47 -26.87 -6.35 -18.43
C TYR A 47 -27.04 -5.34 -19.56
N PHE A 48 -26.36 -4.19 -19.48
CA PHE A 48 -26.47 -3.12 -20.48
C PHE A 48 -25.56 -3.33 -21.70
N ILE A 49 -24.42 -3.98 -21.52
CA ILE A 49 -23.42 -4.17 -22.58
C ILE A 49 -22.85 -5.59 -22.53
N PRO A 50 -23.66 -6.65 -22.75
CA PRO A 50 -23.34 -8.04 -22.39
C PRO A 50 -21.99 -8.54 -22.87
N PHE A 51 -21.67 -8.43 -24.16
CA PHE A 51 -20.41 -8.93 -24.70
C PHE A 51 -19.19 -8.17 -24.14
N VAL A 52 -19.29 -6.84 -24.04
CA VAL A 52 -18.22 -5.99 -23.51
C VAL A 52 -18.08 -6.17 -22.00
N GLY A 53 -19.19 -6.23 -21.28
CA GLY A 53 -19.26 -6.45 -19.83
C GLY A 53 -18.69 -7.80 -19.44
N VAL A 54 -19.01 -8.88 -20.17
CA VAL A 54 -18.40 -10.20 -19.96
C VAL A 54 -16.91 -10.16 -20.26
N PHE A 55 -16.50 -9.56 -21.38
CA PHE A 55 -15.09 -9.44 -21.72
C PHE A 55 -14.29 -8.71 -20.63
N LEU A 56 -14.79 -7.55 -20.17
CA LEU A 56 -14.18 -6.80 -19.08
C LEU A 56 -14.20 -7.59 -17.76
N PHE A 57 -15.30 -8.31 -17.46
CA PHE A 57 -15.39 -9.15 -16.27
C PHE A 57 -14.37 -10.29 -16.28
N LEU A 58 -14.11 -10.90 -17.44
CA LEU A 58 -13.09 -11.93 -17.58
C LEU A 58 -11.68 -11.37 -17.44
N LEU A 59 -11.46 -10.12 -17.87
CA LEU A 59 -10.16 -9.44 -17.81
C LEU A 59 -9.82 -8.98 -16.38
N ILE A 60 -10.78 -8.36 -15.68
CA ILE A 60 -10.55 -7.67 -14.39
C ILE A 60 -11.58 -7.99 -13.30
N GLY A 61 -12.57 -8.84 -13.53
CA GLY A 61 -13.65 -9.12 -12.55
C GLY A 61 -13.25 -10.01 -11.37
N ASN A 62 -12.05 -10.58 -11.35
CA ASN A 62 -11.52 -11.34 -10.23
C ASN A 62 -10.28 -10.64 -9.64
N PRO A 63 -10.32 -10.12 -8.39
CA PRO A 63 -9.20 -9.41 -7.79
C PRO A 63 -8.09 -10.31 -7.25
N ARG A 64 -8.25 -11.64 -7.29
CA ARG A 64 -7.27 -12.56 -6.70
C ARG A 64 -6.06 -12.77 -7.61
N LEU A 65 -4.88 -12.90 -6.99
CA LEU A 65 -3.69 -13.35 -7.70
C LEU A 65 -3.88 -14.76 -8.31
N PRO A 66 -3.14 -15.11 -9.39
CA PRO A 66 -3.18 -16.44 -9.96
C PRO A 66 -2.89 -17.53 -8.92
N ARG A 67 -3.48 -18.72 -9.12
CA ARG A 67 -3.35 -19.86 -8.19
C ARG A 67 -1.90 -20.21 -7.86
N LYS A 68 -0.98 -20.17 -8.84
CA LYS A 68 0.46 -20.44 -8.62
C LYS A 68 1.05 -19.48 -7.56
N ARG A 69 0.76 -18.19 -7.64
CA ARG A 69 1.27 -17.18 -6.71
C ARG A 69 0.68 -17.30 -5.32
N ARG A 70 -0.63 -17.55 -5.22
CA ARG A 70 -1.28 -17.76 -3.92
C ARG A 70 -0.73 -18.99 -3.20
N ARG A 71 -0.40 -20.05 -3.93
CA ARG A 71 0.28 -21.23 -3.35
C ARG A 71 1.68 -20.90 -2.84
N LYS A 72 2.47 -20.12 -3.59
CA LYS A 72 3.78 -19.65 -3.13
C LYS A 72 3.68 -18.82 -1.84
N GLN A 73 2.76 -17.84 -1.82
CA GLN A 73 2.54 -17.01 -0.64
C GLN A 73 2.13 -17.86 0.56
N ALA A 74 1.21 -18.82 0.38
CA ALA A 74 0.78 -19.71 1.46
C ALA A 74 1.94 -20.55 2.01
N ALA A 75 2.78 -21.12 1.14
CA ALA A 75 3.95 -21.90 1.55
C ALA A 75 4.98 -21.05 2.33
N ILE A 76 5.21 -19.80 1.90
CA ILE A 76 6.09 -18.88 2.62
C ILE A 76 5.48 -18.50 3.97
N ASN A 77 4.19 -18.18 4.02
CA ASN A 77 3.52 -17.85 5.28
C ASN A 77 3.56 -19.02 6.27
N GLU A 78 3.37 -20.25 5.79
CA GLU A 78 3.50 -21.47 6.58
C GLU A 78 4.93 -21.64 7.10
N TYR A 79 5.93 -21.49 6.24
CA TYR A 79 7.34 -21.52 6.64
C TYR A 79 7.69 -20.47 7.70
N ILE A 80 7.26 -19.21 7.53
CA ILE A 80 7.48 -18.14 8.50
C ILE A 80 6.75 -18.43 9.80
N HIS A 81 5.51 -18.91 9.73
CA HIS A 81 4.72 -19.27 10.91
C HIS A 81 5.40 -20.37 11.71
N ASP A 82 5.81 -21.45 11.07
CA ASP A 82 6.42 -22.61 11.72
C ASP A 82 7.81 -22.28 12.28
N THR A 83 8.58 -21.47 11.54
CA THR A 83 9.91 -21.02 11.99
C THR A 83 9.80 -20.04 13.15
N SER A 84 8.83 -19.12 13.13
CA SER A 84 8.63 -18.12 14.19
C SER A 84 7.85 -18.64 15.41
N ALA A 85 7.19 -19.81 15.32
CA ALA A 85 6.31 -20.34 16.36
C ALA A 85 7.02 -20.49 17.72
N SER A 86 8.29 -20.86 17.68
CA SER A 86 9.14 -21.12 18.86
C SER A 86 10.19 -20.04 19.11
N LEU A 87 10.24 -18.97 18.30
CA LEU A 87 11.26 -17.93 18.41
C LEU A 87 10.71 -16.72 19.19
N GLU A 88 11.45 -16.32 20.22
CA GLU A 88 11.29 -15.02 20.86
C GLU A 88 12.10 -13.98 20.08
N PHE A 89 11.41 -13.04 19.46
CA PHE A 89 12.06 -11.96 18.70
C PHE A 89 12.40 -10.81 19.64
N GLY A 90 13.46 -10.94 20.42
CA GLY A 90 13.87 -9.92 21.40
C GLY A 90 12.96 -9.81 22.62
N THR A 91 13.26 -8.84 23.48
CA THR A 91 12.55 -8.59 24.75
C THR A 91 11.41 -7.60 24.54
N LEU A 92 10.18 -8.04 24.81
CA LEU A 92 9.01 -7.18 24.69
C LEU A 92 8.93 -6.18 25.85
N GLN A 93 8.46 -4.97 25.57
CA GLN A 93 8.13 -4.03 26.64
C GLN A 93 7.09 -4.62 27.61
N PRO A 94 7.17 -4.31 28.91
CA PRO A 94 6.17 -4.74 29.86
C PRO A 94 4.81 -4.07 29.62
N ASN A 95 3.79 -4.55 30.33
CA ASN A 95 2.49 -3.86 30.48
C ASN A 95 1.73 -3.54 29.19
N ALA A 96 1.92 -4.32 28.11
CA ALA A 96 1.08 -4.17 26.92
C ALA A 96 -0.42 -4.24 27.28
N PRO A 97 -1.29 -3.39 26.73
CA PRO A 97 -2.71 -3.50 26.91
C PRO A 97 -3.25 -4.82 26.32
N ASP A 98 -4.32 -5.35 26.90
CA ASP A 98 -4.92 -6.60 26.40
C ASP A 98 -5.44 -6.48 24.97
N TRP A 99 -5.96 -5.31 24.59
CA TRP A 99 -6.37 -5.03 23.21
C TRP A 99 -5.19 -5.10 22.24
N PHE A 100 -3.99 -4.67 22.65
CA PHE A 100 -2.79 -4.70 21.82
C PHE A 100 -2.32 -6.15 21.64
N ARG A 101 -2.28 -6.95 22.71
CA ARG A 101 -1.97 -8.39 22.62
C ARG A 101 -2.93 -9.13 21.68
N ALA A 102 -4.23 -8.85 21.79
CA ALA A 102 -5.24 -9.43 20.90
C ALA A 102 -5.04 -9.01 19.43
N LEU A 103 -4.71 -7.73 19.18
CA LEU A 103 -4.41 -7.21 17.85
C LEU A 103 -3.16 -7.83 17.25
N VAL A 104 -2.09 -7.97 18.03
CA VAL A 104 -0.85 -8.63 17.61
C VAL A 104 -1.12 -10.09 17.25
N GLY A 105 -1.91 -10.80 18.05
CA GLY A 105 -2.34 -12.17 17.76
C GLY A 105 -3.16 -12.26 16.47
N LEU A 106 -4.07 -11.30 16.24
CA LEU A 106 -4.81 -11.19 14.98
C LEU A 106 -3.86 -11.02 13.79
N ASN A 107 -2.90 -10.09 13.86
CA ASN A 107 -1.94 -9.84 12.80
C ASN A 107 -1.07 -11.08 12.51
N ARG A 108 -0.61 -11.78 13.56
CA ARG A 108 0.15 -13.02 13.43
C ARG A 108 -0.66 -14.11 12.72
N ASN A 109 -1.90 -14.31 13.11
CA ASN A 109 -2.79 -15.32 12.49
C ASN A 109 -3.10 -15.01 11.01
N LEU A 110 -3.08 -13.74 10.62
CA LEU A 110 -3.44 -13.32 9.26
C LEU A 110 -2.23 -13.15 8.33
N GLY A 111 -1.08 -12.76 8.88
CA GLY A 111 0.12 -12.39 8.13
C GLY A 111 1.37 -13.21 8.44
N ALA A 112 1.28 -14.18 9.37
CA ALA A 112 2.37 -15.02 9.89
C ALA A 112 3.49 -14.28 10.65
N MET A 113 3.53 -12.95 10.61
CA MET A 113 4.63 -12.17 11.18
C MET A 113 4.53 -12.03 12.71
N PRO A 114 5.61 -12.32 13.44
CA PRO A 114 5.67 -12.20 14.90
C PRO A 114 5.79 -10.73 15.34
N LEU A 115 5.48 -10.49 16.62
CA LEU A 115 5.89 -9.26 17.30
C LEU A 115 7.36 -9.40 17.70
N ALA A 116 8.11 -8.35 17.49
CA ALA A 116 9.50 -8.23 17.88
C ALA A 116 9.66 -7.15 18.94
N GLY A 117 10.45 -7.39 19.98
CA GLY A 117 10.95 -6.40 20.93
C GLY A 117 12.38 -5.99 20.60
N ASP A 118 13.01 -5.21 21.48
CA ASP A 118 14.37 -4.69 21.34
C ASP A 118 14.64 -3.93 20.01
N ASN A 119 13.66 -3.17 19.48
CA ASN A 119 13.82 -2.47 18.20
C ASN A 119 14.09 -0.98 18.37
N ALA A 120 14.79 -0.39 17.40
CA ALA A 120 14.88 1.06 17.22
C ALA A 120 14.25 1.46 15.88
N ALA A 121 13.54 2.58 15.88
CA ALA A 121 12.90 3.14 14.70
C ALA A 121 13.06 4.66 14.70
N THR A 122 13.63 5.22 13.63
CA THR A 122 13.89 6.65 13.49
C THR A 122 13.15 7.21 12.29
N LEU A 123 12.34 8.25 12.53
CA LEU A 123 11.58 8.92 11.49
C LEU A 123 12.45 9.87 10.66
N ILE A 124 12.27 9.86 9.34
CA ILE A 124 12.93 10.77 8.41
C ILE A 124 11.84 11.42 7.55
N ALA A 125 11.50 12.66 7.90
CA ALA A 125 10.41 13.42 7.27
C ALA A 125 10.87 14.32 6.11
N ASP A 126 12.17 14.61 6.01
CA ASP A 126 12.72 15.37 4.89
C ASP A 126 13.01 14.44 3.70
N TYR A 127 12.52 14.83 2.52
CA TYR A 127 12.52 13.98 1.33
C TYR A 127 13.94 13.64 0.85
N GLN A 128 14.82 14.64 0.75
CA GLN A 128 16.19 14.43 0.26
C GLN A 128 17.05 13.75 1.33
N SER A 129 16.92 14.17 2.58
CA SER A 129 17.65 13.58 3.71
C SER A 129 17.37 12.07 3.84
N SER A 130 16.14 11.63 3.52
CA SER A 130 15.78 10.21 3.45
C SER A 130 16.52 9.45 2.35
N LEU A 131 16.61 10.01 1.13
CA LEU A 131 17.39 9.42 0.03
C LEU A 131 18.87 9.33 0.38
N ASP A 132 19.42 10.38 0.99
CA ASP A 132 20.83 10.45 1.38
C ASP A 132 21.14 9.47 2.52
N ALA A 133 20.27 9.37 3.54
CA ALA A 133 20.41 8.41 4.62
C ALA A 133 20.36 6.95 4.11
N MET A 134 19.48 6.65 3.14
CA MET A 134 19.47 5.34 2.48
C MET A 134 20.76 5.08 1.71
N ALA A 135 21.27 6.08 0.98
CA ALA A 135 22.54 5.97 0.25
C ALA A 135 23.72 5.68 1.20
N ASP A 136 23.79 6.38 2.33
CA ASP A 136 24.84 6.19 3.33
C ASP A 136 24.77 4.81 3.98
N ALA A 137 23.58 4.30 4.27
CA ALA A 137 23.41 2.93 4.75
C ALA A 137 23.85 1.88 3.72
N ILE A 138 23.51 2.07 2.44
CA ILE A 138 23.94 1.19 1.34
C ILE A 138 25.47 1.15 1.22
N ARG A 139 26.16 2.26 1.45
CA ARG A 139 27.65 2.30 1.45
C ARG A 139 28.27 1.45 2.55
N GLN A 140 27.55 1.23 3.64
CA GLN A 140 28.03 0.40 4.75
C GLN A 140 27.77 -1.09 4.54
N ALA A 141 26.98 -1.46 3.53
CA ALA A 141 26.64 -2.85 3.21
C ALA A 141 27.88 -3.70 2.93
N ARG A 142 27.85 -4.95 3.42
CA ARG A 142 28.93 -5.93 3.35
C ARG A 142 28.53 -7.24 2.66
N ARG A 143 27.26 -7.64 2.77
CA ARG A 143 26.74 -8.92 2.26
C ARG A 143 25.79 -8.69 1.11
N TYR A 144 24.70 -7.95 1.35
CA TYR A 144 23.66 -7.71 0.37
C TYR A 144 22.89 -6.41 0.61
N VAL A 145 22.29 -5.93 -0.46
CA VAL A 145 21.30 -4.85 -0.45
C VAL A 145 20.07 -5.33 -1.21
N HIS A 146 18.91 -5.23 -0.58
CA HIS A 146 17.62 -5.56 -1.18
C HIS A 146 16.80 -4.28 -1.32
N VAL A 147 16.39 -3.98 -2.54
CA VAL A 147 15.67 -2.76 -2.90
C VAL A 147 14.33 -3.16 -3.50
N GLU A 148 13.23 -2.72 -2.91
CA GLU A 148 11.89 -2.95 -3.45
C GLU A 148 11.08 -1.65 -3.40
N PHE A 149 10.76 -1.08 -4.55
CA PHE A 149 9.99 0.16 -4.60
C PHE A 149 8.94 0.14 -5.72
N TYR A 150 7.77 0.70 -5.40
CA TYR A 150 6.71 0.91 -6.39
C TYR A 150 7.19 1.80 -7.55
N ILE A 151 7.80 2.95 -7.25
CA ILE A 151 8.46 3.80 -8.25
C ILE A 151 9.95 3.88 -7.92
N LEU A 152 10.79 3.58 -8.92
CA LEU A 152 12.23 3.60 -8.84
C LEU A 152 12.78 4.23 -10.14
N GLN A 153 13.32 5.44 -10.04
CA GLN A 153 13.81 6.21 -11.18
C GLN A 153 15.22 6.70 -10.89
N SER A 154 16.16 6.49 -11.83
CA SER A 154 17.48 7.13 -11.79
C SER A 154 17.37 8.51 -12.42
N ASP A 155 17.27 9.53 -11.58
CA ASP A 155 17.22 10.95 -11.88
C ASP A 155 18.23 11.73 -11.02
N ASP A 156 18.25 13.06 -11.12
CA ASP A 156 19.24 13.88 -10.43
C ASP A 156 19.11 13.81 -8.90
N SER A 157 17.88 13.78 -8.38
CA SER A 157 17.58 13.73 -6.93
C SER A 157 17.94 12.37 -6.31
N THR A 158 17.93 11.31 -7.11
CA THR A 158 18.24 9.93 -6.70
C THR A 158 19.66 9.49 -7.09
N ASP A 159 20.47 10.36 -7.71
CA ASP A 159 21.81 9.96 -8.21
C ASP A 159 22.70 9.42 -7.09
N ASN A 160 22.66 10.05 -5.91
CA ASN A 160 23.42 9.61 -4.73
C ASN A 160 23.05 8.17 -4.31
N PHE A 161 21.75 7.84 -4.33
CA PHE A 161 21.25 6.50 -4.01
C PHE A 161 21.76 5.45 -5.02
N PHE A 162 21.68 5.73 -6.32
CA PHE A 162 22.17 4.79 -7.32
C PHE A 162 23.70 4.67 -7.33
N ARG A 163 24.44 5.74 -7.06
CA ARG A 163 25.90 5.67 -6.87
C ARG A 163 26.28 4.80 -5.69
N ALA A 164 25.56 4.90 -4.57
CA ALA A 164 25.78 4.02 -3.43
C ALA A 164 25.58 2.54 -3.81
N LEU A 165 24.55 2.22 -4.62
CA LEU A 165 24.36 0.85 -5.13
C LEU A 165 25.50 0.41 -6.06
N GLU A 166 25.97 1.29 -6.94
CA GLU A 166 27.12 1.03 -7.81
C GLU A 166 28.40 0.77 -7.01
N GLU A 167 28.66 1.59 -5.98
CA GLU A 167 29.78 1.45 -5.06
C GLU A 167 29.68 0.12 -4.28
N ALA A 168 28.49 -0.27 -3.82
CA ALA A 168 28.27 -1.55 -3.15
C ALA A 168 28.52 -2.74 -4.07
N ALA A 169 27.93 -2.72 -5.27
CA ALA A 169 28.13 -3.76 -6.28
C ALA A 169 29.62 -3.89 -6.69
N ALA A 170 30.34 -2.76 -6.82
CA ALA A 170 31.78 -2.76 -7.12
C ALA A 170 32.63 -3.39 -6.00
N ARG A 171 32.17 -3.36 -4.75
CA ARG A 171 32.80 -4.07 -3.61
C ARG A 171 32.44 -5.56 -3.56
N GLY A 172 31.58 -6.04 -4.45
CA GLY A 172 31.10 -7.43 -4.47
C GLY A 172 29.88 -7.68 -3.58
N VAL A 173 29.22 -6.64 -3.07
CA VAL A 173 27.96 -6.75 -2.33
C VAL A 173 26.85 -7.14 -3.30
N VAL A 174 26.01 -8.12 -2.95
CA VAL A 174 24.92 -8.56 -3.82
C VAL A 174 23.78 -7.54 -3.80
N VAL A 175 23.51 -6.89 -4.93
CA VAL A 175 22.41 -5.93 -5.07
C VAL A 175 21.22 -6.59 -5.76
N ARG A 176 20.10 -6.71 -5.05
CA ARG A 176 18.83 -7.24 -5.57
C ARG A 176 17.78 -6.15 -5.64
N VAL A 177 17.10 -6.01 -6.77
CA VAL A 177 16.16 -4.92 -7.03
C VAL A 177 14.83 -5.43 -7.57
N LEU A 178 13.74 -5.03 -6.92
CA LEU A 178 12.37 -5.23 -7.36
C LEU A 178 11.71 -3.87 -7.63
N LEU A 179 11.18 -3.70 -8.84
CA LEU A 179 10.44 -2.48 -9.22
C LEU A 179 9.13 -2.82 -9.92
N ASP A 180 8.06 -2.08 -9.62
CA ASP A 180 6.75 -2.35 -10.25
C ASP A 180 6.78 -2.05 -11.75
N HIS A 181 6.32 -3.01 -12.55
CA HIS A 181 6.38 -2.87 -14.01
C HIS A 181 5.51 -1.72 -14.52
N TRP A 182 4.25 -1.64 -14.09
CA TRP A 182 3.29 -0.70 -14.66
C TRP A 182 3.50 0.72 -14.14
N ALA A 183 3.92 0.85 -12.88
CA ALA A 183 4.23 2.14 -12.25
C ALA A 183 5.40 2.86 -12.93
N ASN A 184 6.40 2.11 -13.41
CA ASN A 184 7.63 2.67 -13.98
C ASN A 184 7.63 2.74 -15.51
N ARG A 185 7.01 1.79 -16.21
CA ARG A 185 7.10 1.66 -17.70
C ARG A 185 6.75 2.94 -18.47
N GLY A 186 5.78 3.71 -17.99
CA GLY A 186 5.31 4.95 -18.63
C GLY A 186 6.01 6.23 -18.13
N LYS A 187 6.92 6.13 -17.16
CA LYS A 187 7.58 7.27 -16.53
C LYS A 187 8.84 7.69 -17.30
N PRO A 188 9.27 8.96 -17.16
CA PRO A 188 10.60 9.37 -17.60
C PRO A 188 11.68 8.52 -16.94
N PHE A 189 12.88 8.48 -17.52
CA PHE A 189 14.03 7.74 -16.97
C PHE A 189 13.90 6.21 -16.89
N TYR A 190 12.74 5.59 -17.17
CA TYR A 190 12.58 4.12 -17.08
C TYR A 190 13.70 3.32 -17.77
N LYS A 191 14.00 3.65 -19.04
CA LYS A 191 15.08 2.97 -19.79
C LYS A 191 16.46 3.26 -19.22
N GLN A 192 16.69 4.46 -18.66
CA GLN A 192 17.94 4.84 -18.04
C GLN A 192 18.14 4.08 -16.73
N THR A 193 17.12 4.00 -15.88
CA THR A 193 17.12 3.20 -14.67
C THR A 193 17.51 1.75 -14.97
N LEU A 194 16.84 1.11 -15.94
CA LEU A 194 17.14 -0.29 -16.29
C LEU A 194 18.58 -0.46 -16.79
N ARG A 195 19.06 0.43 -17.68
CA ARG A 195 20.46 0.38 -18.15
C ARG A 195 21.46 0.54 -17.01
N ARG A 196 21.15 1.39 -16.03
CA ARG A 196 22.02 1.62 -14.87
C ARG A 196 22.07 0.38 -13.97
N LEU A 197 20.92 -0.26 -13.73
CA LEU A 197 20.85 -1.55 -13.02
C LEU A 197 21.60 -2.66 -13.76
N ASP A 198 21.46 -2.76 -15.08
CA ASP A 198 22.21 -3.69 -15.92
C ASP A 198 23.73 -3.42 -15.84
N ALA A 199 24.14 -2.16 -15.95
CA ALA A 199 25.55 -1.76 -15.97
C ALA A 199 26.26 -2.01 -14.63
N MET A 200 25.58 -1.84 -13.50
CA MET A 200 26.15 -2.15 -12.18
C MET A 200 26.14 -3.64 -11.84
N GLY A 201 25.53 -4.49 -12.67
CA GLY A 201 25.40 -5.93 -12.40
C GLY A 201 24.37 -6.27 -11.32
N ALA A 202 23.38 -5.40 -11.08
CA ALA A 202 22.33 -5.68 -10.11
C ALA A 202 21.41 -6.83 -10.59
N HIS A 203 21.01 -7.70 -9.68
CA HIS A 203 19.97 -8.69 -9.93
C HIS A 203 18.61 -8.01 -9.84
N TRP A 204 18.03 -7.60 -10.96
CA TRP A 204 16.77 -6.86 -10.95
C TRP A 204 15.62 -7.58 -11.66
N HIS A 205 14.42 -7.50 -11.08
CA HIS A 205 13.21 -8.11 -11.61
C HIS A 205 12.00 -7.18 -11.50
N LEU A 206 11.10 -7.31 -12.48
CA LEU A 206 9.84 -6.57 -12.50
C LEU A 206 8.81 -7.24 -11.60
N MET A 207 8.19 -6.46 -10.71
CA MET A 207 7.05 -6.93 -9.91
C MET A 207 5.76 -6.91 -10.72
N LEU A 208 4.96 -7.97 -10.55
CA LEU A 208 3.66 -8.17 -11.21
C LEU A 208 3.69 -7.78 -12.71
N PRO A 209 4.55 -8.41 -13.52
CA PRO A 209 4.79 -7.99 -14.89
C PRO A 209 3.57 -8.21 -15.79
N VAL A 210 3.17 -7.14 -16.49
CA VAL A 210 2.18 -7.17 -17.59
C VAL A 210 2.87 -7.28 -18.96
N GLN A 211 3.22 -8.49 -19.38
CA GLN A 211 3.93 -8.85 -20.62
C GLN A 211 3.33 -10.12 -21.28
N PRO A 212 2.09 -10.05 -21.82
CA PRO A 212 1.37 -11.23 -22.31
C PRO A 212 2.14 -12.00 -23.40
N LEU A 213 2.86 -11.30 -24.28
CA LEU A 213 3.69 -11.91 -25.34
C LEU A 213 4.89 -12.71 -24.80
N ARG A 214 5.23 -12.58 -23.52
CA ARG A 214 6.30 -13.33 -22.84
C ARG A 214 5.75 -14.34 -21.83
N GLY A 215 4.45 -14.65 -21.90
CA GLY A 215 3.79 -15.57 -20.96
C GLY A 215 3.68 -15.05 -19.52
N ARG A 216 3.99 -13.77 -19.28
CA ARG A 216 3.94 -13.13 -17.96
C ARG A 216 2.79 -12.13 -17.96
N TYR A 217 1.64 -12.49 -17.40
CA TYR A 217 0.50 -11.58 -17.34
C TYR A 217 -0.09 -11.58 -15.93
N GLN A 218 -0.41 -10.38 -15.46
CA GLN A 218 -1.22 -10.13 -14.28
C GLN A 218 -2.22 -9.03 -14.58
N ARG A 219 -3.30 -9.00 -13.78
CA ARG A 219 -4.28 -7.91 -13.81
C ARG A 219 -3.52 -6.58 -13.60
N PRO A 220 -3.57 -5.60 -14.54
CA PRO A 220 -2.69 -4.43 -14.51
C PRO A 220 -2.87 -3.51 -13.30
N ASP A 221 -4.01 -3.58 -12.64
CA ASP A 221 -4.37 -2.76 -11.47
C ASP A 221 -4.03 -3.42 -10.12
N LEU A 222 -3.65 -4.70 -10.10
CA LEU A 222 -2.96 -5.32 -8.96
C LEU A 222 -1.50 -4.89 -9.03
N ARG A 223 -1.01 -4.15 -8.04
CA ARG A 223 0.34 -3.60 -8.03
C ARG A 223 1.04 -3.92 -6.71
N ASN A 224 2.37 -4.02 -6.72
CA ASN A 224 3.12 -4.08 -5.47
C ASN A 224 3.54 -2.67 -5.09
N HIS A 225 2.94 -2.15 -4.01
CA HIS A 225 3.07 -0.78 -3.58
C HIS A 225 4.00 -0.63 -2.36
N ARG A 226 4.69 -1.70 -1.97
CA ARG A 226 5.71 -1.70 -0.91
C ARG A 226 6.92 -0.84 -1.30
N LYS A 227 7.59 -0.34 -0.26
CA LYS A 227 8.81 0.49 -0.32
C LYS A 227 9.72 -0.01 0.78
N LEU A 228 10.66 -0.88 0.42
CA LEU A 228 11.56 -1.57 1.33
C LEU A 228 13.00 -1.40 0.83
N LEU A 229 13.89 -1.11 1.77
CA LEU A 229 15.33 -1.25 1.59
C LEU A 229 15.83 -2.09 2.76
N VAL A 230 16.53 -3.18 2.51
CA VAL A 230 17.16 -3.99 3.55
C VAL A 230 18.66 -4.07 3.26
N ILE A 231 19.47 -3.76 4.26
CA ILE A 231 20.93 -3.82 4.20
C ILE A 231 21.40 -4.88 5.17
N ASP A 232 22.03 -5.93 4.63
CA ASP A 232 22.63 -7.04 5.36
C ASP A 232 21.71 -7.78 6.36
N GLY A 233 20.41 -7.45 6.42
CA GLY A 233 19.50 -7.97 7.46
C GLY A 233 19.64 -7.25 8.81
N ASP A 234 20.48 -6.21 8.87
CA ASP A 234 20.80 -5.48 10.11
C ASP A 234 20.03 -4.14 10.19
N VAL A 235 19.84 -3.48 9.04
CA VAL A 235 19.12 -2.21 8.91
C VAL A 235 18.08 -2.32 7.80
N ALA A 236 16.89 -1.75 8.03
CA ALA A 236 15.89 -1.59 6.99
C ALA A 236 15.33 -0.17 6.93
N TYR A 237 14.82 0.20 5.76
CA TYR A 237 13.99 1.39 5.57
C TYR A 237 12.65 0.99 4.98
N MET A 238 11.59 1.59 5.49
CA MET A 238 10.26 1.46 4.91
C MET A 238 9.43 2.72 5.13
N GLY A 239 8.32 2.84 4.42
CA GLY A 239 7.41 3.98 4.59
C GLY A 239 6.66 4.29 3.31
N SER A 240 6.48 5.58 3.07
CA SER A 240 5.60 6.11 2.02
C SER A 240 6.34 6.62 0.78
N GLN A 241 7.63 6.93 0.93
CA GLN A 241 8.46 7.54 -0.10
C GLN A 241 8.84 6.54 -1.20
N ASN A 242 8.76 6.97 -2.44
CA ASN A 242 9.34 6.29 -3.59
C ASN A 242 10.75 6.82 -3.90
N VAL A 243 11.56 6.07 -4.63
CA VAL A 243 12.88 6.54 -5.07
C VAL A 243 12.72 7.22 -6.43
N THR A 244 12.44 8.51 -6.39
CA THR A 244 12.28 9.42 -7.55
C THR A 244 12.42 10.85 -7.06
N ASP A 245 12.57 11.82 -7.96
CA ASP A 245 12.40 13.22 -7.61
C ASP A 245 11.05 13.49 -6.94
N SER A 246 11.01 14.43 -6.00
CA SER A 246 9.80 14.79 -5.25
C SER A 246 8.68 15.34 -6.13
N SER A 247 8.90 15.68 -7.40
CA SER A 247 7.85 16.01 -8.39
C SER A 247 7.33 14.80 -9.19
N TYR A 248 7.95 13.63 -8.99
CA TYR A 248 7.75 12.32 -9.66
C TYR A 248 7.93 12.41 -11.18
N ASN A 249 8.70 13.41 -11.60
CA ASN A 249 9.15 13.67 -12.95
C ASN A 249 8.03 13.84 -14.01
N LEU A 250 6.78 14.04 -13.59
CA LEU A 250 5.69 14.25 -14.55
C LEU A 250 5.66 15.72 -14.98
N ARG A 251 5.72 15.98 -16.29
CA ARG A 251 5.65 17.35 -16.86
C ARG A 251 4.48 18.18 -16.32
N LYS A 252 3.32 17.54 -16.10
CA LYS A 252 2.13 18.18 -15.51
C LYS A 252 2.37 18.60 -14.06
N ASN A 253 3.04 17.76 -13.28
CA ASN A 253 3.31 18.00 -11.85
C ASN A 253 4.38 19.07 -11.67
N ILE A 254 5.46 18.99 -12.45
CA ILE A 254 6.51 20.03 -12.48
C ILE A 254 5.90 21.39 -12.84
N ARG A 255 5.03 21.45 -13.87
CA ARG A 255 4.35 22.70 -14.26
C ARG A 255 3.45 23.25 -13.14
N ARG A 256 2.85 22.38 -12.34
CA ARG A 256 2.01 22.74 -11.19
C ARG A 256 2.83 23.05 -9.92
N GLY A 257 4.14 22.76 -9.92
CA GLY A 257 4.98 22.84 -8.73
C GLY A 257 4.64 21.80 -7.67
N LEU A 258 4.08 20.65 -8.03
CA LEU A 258 3.70 19.63 -7.06
C LEU A 258 4.92 18.88 -6.51
N HIS A 259 4.95 18.71 -5.19
CA HIS A 259 5.98 17.92 -4.50
C HIS A 259 5.36 16.97 -3.45
N TRP A 260 5.84 15.72 -3.34
CA TRP A 260 5.33 14.78 -2.31
C TRP A 260 6.02 15.16 -1.01
N VAL A 261 5.24 15.16 0.05
CA VAL A 261 5.73 15.16 1.42
C VAL A 261 5.48 13.76 1.96
N ASP A 262 6.54 12.99 2.07
CA ASP A 262 6.52 11.61 2.52
C ASP A 262 7.16 11.49 3.90
N LEU A 263 7.02 10.30 4.48
CA LEU A 263 7.67 9.88 5.71
C LEU A 263 8.28 8.50 5.50
N MET A 264 9.56 8.39 5.83
CA MET A 264 10.30 7.14 5.89
C MET A 264 10.70 6.85 7.34
N VAL A 265 10.86 5.57 7.65
CA VAL A 265 11.40 5.09 8.92
C VAL A 265 12.61 4.22 8.64
N ARG A 266 13.72 4.52 9.34
CA ARG A 266 14.88 3.65 9.46
C ARG A 266 14.65 2.73 10.66
N VAL A 267 14.85 1.44 10.48
CA VAL A 267 14.54 0.41 11.48
C VAL A 267 15.76 -0.46 11.72
N GLU A 268 16.02 -0.74 12.98
CA GLU A 268 17.09 -1.63 13.46
C GLU A 268 16.54 -2.59 14.51
N GLY A 269 17.21 -3.74 14.63
CA GLY A 269 16.86 -4.77 15.59
C GLY A 269 16.02 -5.89 14.98
N PRO A 270 15.44 -6.75 15.84
CA PRO A 270 14.83 -8.01 15.44
C PRO A 270 13.79 -7.94 14.33
N VAL A 271 13.03 -6.84 14.25
CA VAL A 271 11.98 -6.66 13.24
C VAL A 271 12.52 -6.59 11.81
N VAL A 272 13.81 -6.27 11.60
CA VAL A 272 14.44 -6.22 10.27
C VAL A 272 14.36 -7.58 9.58
N ALA A 273 14.44 -8.69 10.33
CA ALA A 273 14.27 -10.03 9.78
C ALA A 273 12.87 -10.24 9.18
N SER A 274 11.83 -9.68 9.80
CA SER A 274 10.46 -9.72 9.26
C SER A 274 10.32 -8.86 8.00
N ILE A 275 10.99 -7.70 7.95
CA ILE A 275 11.02 -6.85 6.74
C ILE A 275 11.73 -7.60 5.60
N ASN A 276 12.86 -8.23 5.89
CA ASN A 276 13.61 -9.04 4.94
C ASN A 276 12.77 -10.21 4.42
N ALA A 277 12.04 -10.91 5.29
CA ALA A 277 11.15 -12.00 4.90
C ALA A 277 10.05 -11.56 3.91
N VAL A 278 9.53 -10.33 4.04
CA VAL A 278 8.59 -9.76 3.05
C VAL A 278 9.27 -9.58 1.68
N PHE A 279 10.48 -9.02 1.64
CA PHE A 279 11.22 -8.88 0.39
C PHE A 279 11.51 -10.25 -0.26
N LEU A 280 12.01 -11.21 0.53
CA LEU A 280 12.34 -12.56 0.04
C LEU A 280 11.11 -13.30 -0.48
N SER A 281 9.94 -13.10 0.15
CA SER A 281 8.66 -13.61 -0.33
C SER A 281 8.30 -13.08 -1.72
N ASP A 282 8.52 -11.78 -1.95
CA ASP A 282 8.25 -11.14 -3.23
C ASP A 282 9.30 -11.53 -4.28
N TRP A 283 10.57 -11.63 -3.88
CA TRP A 283 11.64 -12.16 -4.73
C TRP A 283 11.29 -13.54 -5.26
N TYR A 284 11.02 -14.50 -4.37
CA TYR A 284 10.63 -15.86 -4.73
C TYR A 284 9.37 -15.88 -5.62
N SER A 285 8.42 -14.97 -5.38
CA SER A 285 7.22 -14.85 -6.19
C SER A 285 7.52 -14.46 -7.64
N GLU A 286 8.53 -13.62 -7.87
CA GLU A 286 8.95 -13.14 -9.20
C GLU A 286 9.99 -14.01 -9.89
N THR A 287 10.88 -14.68 -9.13
CA THR A 287 12.04 -15.39 -9.68
C THR A 287 11.93 -16.92 -9.62
N ASP A 288 11.04 -17.48 -8.78
CA ASP A 288 11.07 -18.91 -8.40
C ASP A 288 12.38 -19.33 -7.66
N GLU A 289 13.24 -18.38 -7.25
CA GLU A 289 14.49 -18.62 -6.53
C GLU A 289 14.30 -18.44 -5.02
N THR A 290 14.67 -19.45 -4.23
CA THR A 290 14.65 -19.38 -2.76
C THR A 290 16.04 -19.03 -2.24
N LEU A 291 16.13 -17.93 -1.49
CA LEU A 291 17.36 -17.47 -0.86
C LEU A 291 17.40 -17.93 0.60
N SER A 292 17.41 -19.25 0.81
CA SER A 292 17.31 -19.86 2.14
C SER A 292 18.44 -19.45 3.09
N ASP A 293 19.63 -19.21 2.55
CA ASP A 293 20.83 -18.88 3.33
C ASP A 293 20.81 -17.43 3.86
N GLU A 294 19.89 -16.60 3.36
CA GLU A 294 19.70 -15.20 3.76
C GLU A 294 18.49 -15.02 4.70
N ILE A 295 17.82 -16.12 5.06
CA ILE A 295 16.79 -16.15 6.11
C ILE A 295 17.47 -16.57 7.41
N ASP A 296 18.24 -15.67 8.02
CA ASP A 296 18.72 -15.90 9.38
C ASP A 296 17.70 -15.39 10.41
N LEU A 297 16.51 -16.01 10.42
CA LEU A 297 15.50 -15.79 11.46
C LEU A 297 15.98 -16.28 12.84
N PHE A 298 17.11 -17.00 12.90
CA PHE A 298 17.62 -17.65 14.11
C PHE A 298 18.75 -16.85 14.79
N SER A 299 19.46 -15.98 14.07
CA SER A 299 20.53 -15.12 14.61
C SER A 299 20.04 -13.73 15.03
N VAL A 300 18.80 -13.61 15.48
CA VAL A 300 18.21 -12.34 15.87
C VAL A 300 18.91 -11.83 17.14
N THR A 301 19.87 -10.93 16.97
CA THR A 301 20.49 -10.21 18.09
C THR A 301 19.51 -9.17 18.63
N SER A 302 19.44 -9.02 19.96
CA SER A 302 18.76 -7.89 20.58
C SER A 302 19.23 -6.58 19.95
N GLY A 303 18.27 -5.76 19.53
CA GLY A 303 18.57 -4.47 18.94
C GLY A 303 18.78 -3.39 20.00
N PRO A 304 19.09 -2.15 19.56
CA PRO A 304 19.56 -1.09 20.44
C PRO A 304 18.44 -0.31 21.14
N GLY A 305 17.17 -0.56 20.82
CA GLY A 305 16.05 0.25 21.28
C GLY A 305 15.03 -0.56 22.07
N GLU A 306 14.03 0.11 22.61
CA GLU A 306 13.02 -0.50 23.48
C GLU A 306 11.69 -0.71 22.76
N LEU A 307 11.58 -0.56 21.44
CA LEU A 307 10.29 -0.59 20.75
C LEU A 307 9.79 -2.02 20.47
N ASP A 308 8.49 -2.23 20.69
CA ASP A 308 7.79 -3.41 20.18
C ASP A 308 7.28 -3.12 18.76
N CYS A 309 7.73 -3.90 17.79
CA CYS A 309 7.45 -3.71 16.37
C CYS A 309 6.86 -4.97 15.75
N GLN A 310 5.82 -4.83 14.92
CA GLN A 310 5.27 -5.93 14.11
C GLN A 310 5.09 -5.49 12.67
N ILE A 311 5.61 -6.28 11.74
CA ILE A 311 5.37 -6.10 10.31
C ILE A 311 4.03 -6.74 9.93
N VAL A 312 3.20 -5.98 9.22
CA VAL A 312 1.88 -6.43 8.76
C VAL A 312 1.84 -6.33 7.24
N PRO A 313 2.20 -7.42 6.51
CA PRO A 313 2.04 -7.46 5.08
C PRO A 313 0.56 -7.63 4.71
N SER A 314 0.14 -7.00 3.61
CA SER A 314 -1.19 -7.18 3.06
C SER A 314 -1.21 -7.20 1.54
N GLY A 315 -2.37 -7.52 0.97
CA GLY A 315 -2.66 -7.47 -0.45
C GLY A 315 -3.39 -8.69 -0.97
N PRO A 316 -3.54 -8.83 -2.31
CA PRO A 316 -4.32 -9.89 -2.95
C PRO A 316 -3.73 -11.30 -2.81
N GLY A 317 -2.55 -11.43 -2.18
CA GLY A 317 -1.96 -12.68 -1.73
C GLY A 317 -2.50 -13.19 -0.39
N PHE A 318 -3.18 -12.34 0.38
CA PHE A 318 -3.77 -12.66 1.69
C PHE A 318 -5.30 -12.69 1.57
N ASP A 319 -5.94 -13.74 2.08
CA ASP A 319 -7.38 -13.93 1.89
C ASP A 319 -8.26 -13.05 2.79
N PHE A 320 -7.68 -12.33 3.76
CA PHE A 320 -8.42 -11.79 4.92
C PHE A 320 -8.36 -10.26 5.13
N GLN A 321 -7.96 -9.48 4.13
CA GLN A 321 -7.85 -8.01 4.22
C GLN A 321 -7.12 -7.53 5.49
N ASN A 322 -5.96 -8.13 5.76
CA ASN A 322 -5.20 -7.99 7.02
C ASN A 322 -5.10 -6.53 7.50
N ASN A 323 -4.74 -5.65 6.59
CA ASN A 323 -4.51 -4.25 6.86
C ASN A 323 -5.80 -3.46 7.20
N LEU A 324 -6.95 -3.79 6.59
CA LEU A 324 -8.23 -3.22 7.02
C LEU A 324 -8.56 -3.64 8.46
N LYS A 325 -8.36 -4.92 8.79
CA LYS A 325 -8.62 -5.45 10.13
C LYS A 325 -7.70 -4.85 11.20
N LEU A 326 -6.43 -4.61 10.86
CA LEU A 326 -5.48 -3.86 11.70
C LEU A 326 -6.05 -2.48 12.06
N PHE A 327 -6.39 -1.67 11.05
CA PHE A 327 -6.91 -0.32 11.28
C PHE A 327 -8.23 -0.34 12.06
N LEU A 328 -9.16 -1.25 11.75
CA LEU A 328 -10.41 -1.38 12.50
C LEU A 328 -10.16 -1.70 13.98
N GLY A 329 -9.27 -2.67 14.27
CA GLY A 329 -8.92 -3.04 15.64
C GLY A 329 -8.35 -1.86 16.43
N LEU A 330 -7.46 -1.08 15.81
CA LEU A 330 -6.88 0.13 16.40
C LEU A 330 -7.92 1.23 16.67
N LEU A 331 -8.78 1.53 15.69
CA LEU A 331 -9.81 2.56 15.82
C LEU A 331 -10.84 2.22 16.90
N PHE A 332 -11.20 0.94 17.04
CA PHE A 332 -12.09 0.50 18.13
C PHE A 332 -11.38 0.49 19.49
N ALA A 333 -10.07 0.27 19.54
CA ALA A 333 -9.30 0.26 20.78
C ALA A 333 -9.00 1.67 21.33
N ALA A 334 -8.86 2.67 20.45
CA ALA A 334 -8.51 4.04 20.81
C ALA A 334 -9.41 4.62 21.91
N ARG A 335 -8.82 5.34 22.86
CA ARG A 335 -9.54 5.89 24.03
C ARG A 335 -9.61 7.41 24.06
N GLU A 336 -8.58 8.08 23.56
CA GLU A 336 -8.39 9.52 23.72
C GLU A 336 -8.23 10.21 22.37
N ARG A 337 -7.34 9.70 21.52
CA ARG A 337 -6.98 10.38 20.27
C ARG A 337 -6.64 9.41 19.13
N ILE A 338 -7.09 9.76 17.94
CA ILE A 338 -6.70 9.14 16.68
C ILE A 338 -6.21 10.25 15.75
N ILE A 339 -5.00 10.13 15.21
CA ILE A 339 -4.54 10.98 14.10
C ILE A 339 -4.26 10.11 12.89
N ILE A 340 -4.87 10.45 11.76
CA ILE A 340 -4.75 9.75 10.49
C ILE A 340 -4.10 10.68 9.47
N VAL A 341 -3.06 10.20 8.79
CA VAL A 341 -2.46 10.84 7.64
C VAL A 341 -2.58 9.89 6.45
N SER A 342 -3.29 10.30 5.40
CA SER A 342 -3.44 9.51 4.17
C SER A 342 -3.65 10.42 2.97
N PRO A 343 -2.82 10.35 1.90
CA PRO A 343 -3.01 11.18 0.70
C PRO A 343 -4.34 10.90 0.01
N TYR A 344 -4.80 9.66 0.09
CA TYR A 344 -5.98 9.15 -0.57
C TYR A 344 -6.85 8.50 0.49
N PHE A 345 -7.81 9.26 1.02
CA PHE A 345 -8.73 8.77 2.04
C PHE A 345 -10.09 8.41 1.41
N VAL A 346 -10.21 7.17 0.93
CA VAL A 346 -11.44 6.65 0.31
C VAL A 346 -11.89 5.42 1.10
N PRO A 347 -12.42 5.63 2.33
CA PRO A 347 -12.69 4.56 3.26
C PRO A 347 -13.81 3.65 2.75
N ASP A 348 -13.74 2.37 3.11
CA ASP A 348 -14.91 1.50 2.99
C ASP A 348 -15.91 1.76 4.13
N GLU A 349 -17.08 1.12 4.05
CA GLU A 349 -18.18 1.35 5.00
C GLU A 349 -17.77 1.01 6.44
N ALA A 350 -16.97 -0.05 6.63
CA ALA A 350 -16.50 -0.45 7.96
C ALA A 350 -15.54 0.58 8.54
N LEU A 351 -14.60 1.07 7.73
CA LEU A 351 -13.63 2.08 8.17
C LEU A 351 -14.30 3.42 8.49
N LEU A 352 -15.25 3.86 7.65
CA LEU A 352 -16.03 5.06 7.90
C LEU A 352 -16.83 4.92 9.20
N LEU A 353 -17.49 3.77 9.41
CA LEU A 353 -18.25 3.51 10.62
C LEU A 353 -17.35 3.50 11.87
N ALA A 354 -16.17 2.89 11.80
CA ALA A 354 -15.24 2.87 12.94
C ALA A 354 -14.79 4.27 13.35
N ILE A 355 -14.46 5.13 12.38
CA ILE A 355 -14.04 6.51 12.63
C ILE A 355 -15.18 7.35 13.23
N THR A 356 -16.37 7.30 12.63
CA THR A 356 -17.52 8.06 13.14
C THR A 356 -17.96 7.56 14.52
N THR A 357 -17.86 6.26 14.77
CA THR A 357 -18.10 5.65 16.10
C THR A 357 -17.07 6.13 17.12
N ALA A 358 -15.79 6.24 16.75
CA ALA A 358 -14.76 6.76 17.65
C ALA A 358 -15.08 8.20 18.08
N CYS A 359 -15.47 9.08 17.14
CA CYS A 359 -15.93 10.43 17.49
C CYS A 359 -17.15 10.41 18.42
N GLN A 360 -18.14 9.55 18.15
CA GLN A 360 -19.33 9.41 19.01
C GLN A 360 -19.02 8.89 20.41
N ARG A 361 -17.93 8.13 20.58
CA ARG A 361 -17.40 7.71 21.88
C ARG A 361 -16.67 8.84 22.62
N GLY A 362 -16.46 10.00 22.00
CA GLY A 362 -15.72 11.13 22.56
C GLY A 362 -14.21 11.11 22.27
N VAL A 363 -13.74 10.22 21.38
CA VAL A 363 -12.34 10.19 20.95
C VAL A 363 -12.08 11.37 20.01
N HIS A 364 -10.99 12.11 20.23
CA HIS A 364 -10.57 13.18 19.34
C HIS A 364 -9.97 12.59 18.06
N VAL A 365 -10.54 12.91 16.90
CA VAL A 365 -10.08 12.36 15.62
C VAL A 365 -9.63 13.46 14.67
N GLU A 366 -8.40 13.35 14.18
CA GLU A 366 -7.84 14.22 13.14
C GLU A 366 -7.56 13.43 11.86
N LEU A 367 -7.87 14.04 10.72
CA LEU A 367 -7.58 13.52 9.38
C LEU A 367 -6.78 14.56 8.60
N PHE A 368 -5.56 14.21 8.23
CA PHE A 368 -4.70 14.99 7.35
C PHE A 368 -4.80 14.51 5.91
N VAL A 369 -5.13 15.44 5.01
CA VAL A 369 -5.30 15.25 3.56
C VAL A 369 -4.71 16.46 2.83
N SER A 370 -4.48 16.35 1.52
CA SER A 370 -3.93 17.46 0.73
C SER A 370 -5.01 18.44 0.26
N GLU A 371 -4.72 19.74 0.24
CA GLU A 371 -5.63 20.78 -0.27
C GLU A 371 -5.82 20.74 -1.79
N GLU A 372 -4.88 20.12 -2.52
CA GLU A 372 -5.08 19.74 -3.92
C GLU A 372 -4.65 18.30 -4.18
N GLY A 373 -5.18 17.72 -5.27
CA GLY A 373 -4.81 16.37 -5.69
C GLY A 373 -3.85 16.35 -6.88
N ASP A 374 -2.97 15.35 -6.89
CA ASP A 374 -2.21 14.93 -8.08
C ASP A 374 -3.09 14.05 -9.01
N GLN A 375 -4.03 13.29 -8.44
CA GLN A 375 -4.99 12.44 -9.13
C GLN A 375 -6.43 12.95 -8.96
N ALA A 376 -7.00 13.55 -10.02
CA ALA A 376 -8.31 14.22 -9.94
C ALA A 376 -9.45 13.29 -9.49
N MET A 377 -9.52 12.07 -10.04
CA MET A 377 -10.59 11.12 -9.70
C MET A 377 -10.54 10.70 -8.23
N VAL A 378 -9.34 10.39 -7.73
CA VAL A 378 -9.13 10.01 -6.32
C VAL A 378 -9.40 11.19 -5.39
N TYR A 379 -8.96 12.39 -5.77
CA TYR A 379 -9.19 13.62 -5.02
C TYR A 379 -10.70 13.94 -4.86
N HIS A 380 -11.48 13.77 -5.92
CA HIS A 380 -12.93 13.95 -5.87
C HIS A 380 -13.62 12.81 -5.10
N ALA A 381 -13.14 11.57 -5.22
CA ALA A 381 -13.68 10.43 -4.48
C ALA A 381 -13.51 10.60 -2.96
N GLN A 382 -12.34 10.98 -2.46
CA GLN A 382 -12.13 11.22 -1.02
C GLN A 382 -13.03 12.33 -0.47
N ARG A 383 -13.19 13.41 -1.25
CA ARG A 383 -13.98 14.58 -0.90
C ARG A 383 -15.45 14.25 -0.67
N SER A 384 -15.98 13.24 -1.37
CA SER A 384 -17.35 12.76 -1.16
C SER A 384 -17.64 12.25 0.26
N TYR A 385 -16.61 11.96 1.06
CA TYR A 385 -16.74 11.49 2.45
C TYR A 385 -16.62 12.61 3.49
N TYR A 386 -16.14 13.80 3.12
CA TYR A 386 -15.81 14.86 4.09
C TYR A 386 -17.04 15.35 4.86
N GLU A 387 -18.21 15.45 4.22
CA GLU A 387 -19.42 15.87 4.94
C GLU A 387 -19.77 14.93 6.10
N ALA A 388 -19.71 13.61 5.86
CA ALA A 388 -20.03 12.63 6.89
C ALA A 388 -19.02 12.67 8.05
N LEU A 389 -17.73 12.85 7.74
CA LEU A 389 -16.65 12.95 8.72
C LEU A 389 -16.77 14.23 9.56
N LEU A 390 -16.96 15.39 8.91
CA LEU A 390 -17.12 16.67 9.58
C LEU A 390 -18.35 16.67 10.50
N ARG A 391 -19.48 16.10 10.04
CA ARG A 391 -20.69 15.96 10.86
C ARG A 391 -20.50 15.03 12.06
N ALA A 392 -19.64 14.03 11.95
CA ALA A 392 -19.32 13.13 13.04
C ALA A 392 -18.37 13.75 14.08
N GLY A 393 -17.68 14.84 13.74
CA GLY A 393 -16.74 15.54 14.63
C GLY A 393 -15.26 15.32 14.29
N VAL A 394 -14.96 14.73 13.13
CA VAL A 394 -13.56 14.61 12.66
C VAL A 394 -13.02 15.99 12.29
N THR A 395 -11.84 16.33 12.83
CA THR A 395 -11.09 17.52 12.42
C THR A 395 -10.31 17.22 11.15
N ILE A 396 -10.66 17.86 10.03
CA ILE A 396 -9.96 17.66 8.76
C ILE A 396 -8.94 18.78 8.54
N TRP A 397 -7.67 18.42 8.40
CA TRP A 397 -6.56 19.30 8.07
C TRP A 397 -6.19 19.17 6.60
N MET A 398 -6.23 20.28 5.88
CA MET A 398 -5.88 20.39 4.46
C MET A 398 -4.46 20.93 4.32
N TYR A 399 -3.51 20.06 3.99
CA TYR A 399 -2.10 20.38 3.81
C TYR A 399 -1.91 21.32 2.61
N ARG A 400 -1.15 22.41 2.82
CA ARG A 400 -1.07 23.53 1.88
C ARG A 400 -0.57 23.13 0.48
N LYS A 401 -1.13 23.80 -0.53
CA LYS A 401 -0.62 23.78 -1.91
C LYS A 401 0.77 24.42 -1.99
N PRO A 402 1.64 24.03 -2.96
CA PRO A 402 1.41 23.00 -3.97
C PRO A 402 1.80 21.58 -3.54
N TYR A 403 1.96 21.34 -2.24
CA TYR A 403 2.48 20.07 -1.74
C TYR A 403 1.37 19.02 -1.64
N ILE A 404 1.74 17.78 -1.94
CA ILE A 404 0.88 16.61 -1.79
C ILE A 404 1.39 15.81 -0.59
N LEU A 405 0.67 15.87 0.52
CA LEU A 405 0.97 15.08 1.71
C LEU A 405 0.71 13.61 1.42
N HIS A 406 1.80 12.86 1.22
CA HIS A 406 1.82 11.47 0.77
C HIS A 406 2.31 10.49 1.84
N SER A 407 2.63 10.97 3.05
CA SER A 407 2.77 10.12 4.24
C SER A 407 1.53 9.26 4.48
N LYS A 408 1.73 8.02 4.92
CA LYS A 408 0.66 7.13 5.40
C LYS A 408 0.98 6.68 6.81
N SER A 409 0.21 7.19 7.76
CA SER A 409 0.37 6.85 9.16
C SER A 409 -0.92 6.98 9.95
N VAL A 410 -0.99 6.23 11.04
CA VAL A 410 -2.04 6.35 12.04
C VAL A 410 -1.40 6.29 13.42
N THR A 411 -1.78 7.17 14.32
CA THR A 411 -1.34 7.16 15.71
C THR A 411 -2.56 7.07 16.63
N ILE A 412 -2.49 6.18 17.61
CA ILE A 412 -3.55 5.84 18.55
C ILE A 412 -3.09 6.17 19.96
N ASP A 413 -3.80 7.09 20.59
CA ASP A 413 -3.49 7.63 21.91
C ASP A 413 -2.00 8.06 21.95
N ASP A 414 -1.29 7.83 23.05
CA ASP A 414 0.16 8.14 23.13
C ASP A 414 1.03 6.87 23.17
N GLU A 415 0.48 5.73 22.73
CA GLU A 415 1.11 4.41 22.91
C GLU A 415 1.46 3.68 21.60
N VAL A 416 0.63 3.81 20.57
CA VAL A 416 0.77 3.02 19.33
C VAL A 416 0.77 3.88 18.06
N ALA A 417 1.64 3.53 17.13
CA ALA A 417 1.70 4.10 15.79
C ALA A 417 1.71 3.01 14.72
N VAL A 418 1.19 3.34 13.54
CA VAL A 418 1.31 2.57 12.31
C VAL A 418 1.89 3.47 11.24
N ILE A 419 2.93 3.01 10.55
CA ILE A 419 3.54 3.69 9.42
C ILE A 419 3.81 2.68 8.30
N GLY A 420 3.65 3.08 7.03
CA GLY A 420 3.98 2.19 5.94
C GLY A 420 3.56 2.69 4.57
N SER A 421 3.29 1.74 3.67
CA SER A 421 2.96 2.03 2.28
C SER A 421 1.47 2.15 2.00
N SER A 422 0.63 1.63 2.90
CA SER A 422 -0.81 1.54 2.67
C SER A 422 -1.54 2.86 2.85
N ASN A 423 -2.32 3.25 1.85
CA ASN A 423 -3.36 4.27 2.05
C ASN A 423 -4.56 3.68 2.81
N MET A 424 -5.42 4.55 3.33
CA MET A 424 -6.71 4.15 3.89
C MET A 424 -7.81 4.17 2.82
N ASP A 425 -7.61 3.35 1.79
CA ASP A 425 -8.52 3.22 0.65
C ASP A 425 -8.79 1.76 0.25
N MET A 426 -9.89 1.56 -0.48
CA MET A 426 -10.30 0.23 -0.96
C MET A 426 -9.24 -0.48 -1.80
N ARG A 427 -8.41 0.25 -2.56
CA ARG A 427 -7.36 -0.33 -3.40
C ARG A 427 -6.26 -0.93 -2.54
N SER A 428 -5.82 -0.21 -1.52
CA SER A 428 -4.77 -0.64 -0.58
C SER A 428 -5.23 -1.82 0.26
N PHE A 429 -6.54 -1.94 0.54
CA PHE A 429 -7.11 -3.07 1.28
C PHE A 429 -7.37 -4.33 0.43
N GLY A 430 -7.42 -4.23 -0.89
CA GLY A 430 -7.88 -5.34 -1.75
C GLY A 430 -7.02 -5.66 -2.97
N LEU A 431 -6.37 -4.67 -3.58
CA LEU A 431 -5.70 -4.80 -4.87
C LEU A 431 -4.18 -4.65 -4.78
N ASN A 432 -3.68 -3.78 -3.91
CA ASN A 432 -2.24 -3.54 -3.78
C ASN A 432 -1.62 -4.51 -2.78
N LEU A 433 -0.40 -4.97 -3.06
CA LEU A 433 0.47 -5.46 -2.00
C LEU A 433 1.01 -4.24 -1.24
N GLU A 434 0.88 -4.27 0.07
CA GLU A 434 1.30 -3.19 0.97
C GLU A 434 2.04 -3.81 2.17
N VAL A 435 2.70 -2.96 2.94
CA VAL A 435 3.35 -3.30 4.19
C VAL A 435 3.19 -2.16 5.19
N SER A 436 2.85 -2.51 6.43
CA SER A 436 2.70 -1.59 7.54
C SER A 436 3.58 -2.05 8.70
N LEU A 437 4.21 -1.11 9.39
CA LEU A 437 4.92 -1.31 10.65
C LEU A 437 4.02 -0.81 11.77
N LEU A 438 3.56 -1.74 12.61
CA LEU A 438 2.91 -1.45 13.89
C LEU A 438 4.00 -1.28 14.94
N VAL A 439 4.03 -0.13 15.61
CA VAL A 439 5.00 0.21 16.67
C VAL A 439 4.25 0.50 17.95
N ARG A 440 4.65 -0.12 19.05
CA ARG A 440 4.29 0.30 20.40
C ARG A 440 5.51 0.86 21.11
N GLY A 441 5.36 2.08 21.61
CA GLY A 441 6.42 2.78 22.34
C GLY A 441 6.19 4.29 22.33
N GLU A 442 6.11 4.87 23.52
CA GLU A 442 5.76 6.29 23.72
C GLU A 442 6.74 7.24 23.01
N GLY A 443 8.04 6.95 23.05
CA GLY A 443 9.06 7.77 22.36
C GLY A 443 8.82 7.87 20.86
N PHE A 444 8.48 6.77 20.20
CA PHE A 444 8.19 6.78 18.76
C PHE A 444 6.88 7.52 18.45
N VAL A 445 5.86 7.38 19.31
CA VAL A 445 4.61 8.12 19.15
C VAL A 445 4.83 9.63 19.36
N HIS A 446 5.68 10.01 20.31
CA HIS A 446 6.08 11.40 20.52
C HIS A 446 6.73 11.99 19.26
N ASP A 447 7.70 11.29 18.65
CA ASP A 447 8.34 11.73 17.40
C ASP A 447 7.32 11.86 16.26
N MET A 448 6.35 10.93 16.18
CA MET A 448 5.22 11.05 15.25
C MET A 448 4.36 12.30 15.53
N ARG A 449 4.14 12.66 16.80
CA ARG A 449 3.40 13.87 17.18
C ARG A 449 4.11 15.14 16.74
N GLU A 450 5.44 15.17 16.77
CA GLU A 450 6.21 16.31 16.26
C GLU A 450 6.02 16.47 14.74
N VAL A 451 6.09 15.36 13.99
CA VAL A 451 5.83 15.35 12.55
C VAL A 451 4.41 15.81 12.24
N GLU A 452 3.41 15.29 12.94
CA GLU A 452 2.01 15.69 12.80
C GLU A 452 1.77 17.15 13.22
N GLY A 453 2.49 17.65 14.22
CA GLY A 453 2.50 19.05 14.64
C GLY A 453 2.93 19.97 13.50
N ARG A 454 4.03 19.63 12.84
CA ARG A 454 4.50 20.36 11.64
C ARG A 454 3.50 20.26 10.50
N TYR A 455 2.85 19.12 10.31
CA TYR A 455 1.79 19.01 9.31
C TYR A 455 0.62 19.93 9.63
N ARG A 456 0.24 20.06 10.90
CA ARG A 456 -0.83 20.96 11.35
C ARG A 456 -0.51 22.42 11.11
N GLU A 457 0.71 22.86 11.42
CA GLU A 457 1.20 24.23 11.15
C GLU A 457 1.17 24.60 9.67
N LEU A 458 1.39 23.61 8.80
CA LEU A 458 1.38 23.77 7.34
C LEU A 458 0.01 23.46 6.71
N SER A 459 -1.01 23.26 7.53
CA SER A 459 -2.36 22.94 7.10
C SER A 459 -3.35 24.01 7.54
N ARG A 460 -4.47 24.10 6.81
CA ARG A 460 -5.67 24.81 7.28
C ARG A 460 -6.73 23.80 7.70
N GLN A 461 -7.54 24.14 8.68
CA GLN A 461 -8.70 23.32 9.02
C GLN A 461 -9.81 23.52 7.98
N LEU A 462 -10.46 22.44 7.56
CA LEU A 462 -11.69 22.49 6.77
C LEU A 462 -12.90 22.47 7.71
N THR A 463 -13.79 23.46 7.59
CA THR A 463 -15.00 23.54 8.41
C THR A 463 -16.23 23.03 7.66
N ILE A 464 -17.27 22.63 8.42
CA ILE A 464 -18.54 22.20 7.83
C ILE A 464 -19.26 23.37 7.13
N GLU A 465 -19.07 24.60 7.61
CA GLU A 465 -19.59 25.82 7.01
C GLU A 465 -18.95 26.05 5.63
N GLU A 466 -17.61 25.98 5.53
CA GLU A 466 -16.90 26.06 4.26
C GLU A 466 -17.39 24.96 3.30
N TRP A 467 -17.50 23.72 3.80
CA TRP A 467 -17.91 22.58 2.99
C TRP A 467 -19.30 22.73 2.37
N ARG A 468 -20.25 23.33 3.09
CA ARG A 468 -21.63 23.54 2.60
C ARG A 468 -21.73 24.59 1.49
N THR A 469 -20.74 25.47 1.35
CA THR A 469 -20.73 26.51 0.32
C THR A 469 -20.12 26.06 -1.02
N GLN A 470 -19.75 24.78 -1.13
CA GLN A 470 -19.10 24.25 -2.33
C GLN A 470 -19.97 24.42 -3.59
N PRO A 471 -19.37 24.81 -4.74
CA PRO A 471 -20.11 24.93 -5.99
C PRO A 471 -20.73 23.59 -6.43
N LEU A 472 -21.95 23.63 -6.98
CA LEU A 472 -22.67 22.45 -7.45
C LEU A 472 -21.83 21.56 -8.38
N ARG A 473 -21.01 22.16 -9.26
CA ARG A 473 -20.08 21.44 -10.14
C ARG A 473 -19.11 20.54 -9.37
N SER A 474 -18.62 20.99 -8.22
CA SER A 474 -17.72 20.19 -7.37
C SER A 474 -18.48 19.01 -6.79
N THR A 475 -19.65 19.27 -6.20
CA THR A 475 -20.48 18.24 -5.58
C THR A 475 -20.86 17.15 -6.57
N ILE A 476 -21.19 17.51 -7.81
CA ILE A 476 -21.47 16.54 -8.89
C ILE A 476 -20.22 15.69 -9.17
N LEU A 477 -19.05 16.30 -9.34
CA LEU A 477 -17.81 15.57 -9.60
C LEU A 477 -17.41 14.66 -8.44
N ASP A 478 -17.54 15.13 -7.19
CA ASP A 478 -17.25 14.37 -5.98
C ASP A 478 -18.16 13.12 -5.89
N ASN A 479 -19.47 13.28 -6.15
CA ASN A 479 -20.43 12.18 -6.14
C ASN A 479 -20.22 11.18 -7.30
N LEU A 480 -19.91 11.67 -8.50
CA LEU A 480 -19.60 10.79 -9.64
C LEU A 480 -18.30 10.00 -9.40
N ALA A 481 -17.28 10.67 -8.85
CA ALA A 481 -16.02 10.02 -8.50
C ALA A 481 -16.21 8.94 -7.42
N ARG A 482 -17.11 9.15 -6.45
CA ARG A 482 -17.47 8.12 -5.46
C ARG A 482 -17.96 6.82 -6.09
N LEU A 483 -18.71 6.87 -7.20
CA LEU A 483 -19.18 5.65 -7.87
C LEU A 483 -18.02 4.82 -8.46
N THR A 484 -16.89 5.47 -8.78
CA THR A 484 -15.71 4.77 -9.29
C THR A 484 -14.99 3.95 -8.22
N SER A 485 -15.17 4.26 -6.93
CA SER A 485 -14.60 3.44 -5.84
C SER A 485 -15.32 2.09 -5.73
N ALA A 486 -16.62 2.02 -6.04
CA ALA A 486 -17.39 0.77 -6.03
C ALA A 486 -16.96 -0.23 -7.13
N LEU A 487 -16.24 0.25 -8.15
CA LEU A 487 -15.71 -0.57 -9.24
C LEU A 487 -14.30 -1.12 -8.95
N GLN A 488 -13.64 -0.64 -7.89
CA GLN A 488 -12.25 -0.99 -7.55
C GLN A 488 -12.18 -2.27 -6.71
#